data_AF-A0A3N7DBE7-F1
#
_entry.id   AF-A0A3N7DBE7-F1
#
_cell.length_a   1.000
_cell.length_b   1.000
_cell.length_c   1.000
_cell.angle_alpha   90.00
_cell.angle_beta   90.00
_cell.angle_gamma   90.00
#
_symmetry.space_group_name_H-M   'P 1'
#
loop_
_entity.id
_entity.type
_entity.pdbx_description
1 polymer ?
#
loop_
_entity_poly.entity_id
_entity_poly.type
_entity_poly.pdbx_seq_one_letter_code
_entity_poly.pdbx_strand_id
1 'polypeptide(L)'
;MKKNIQNILFIAISIAFLGFTGCKKQELAEPKAVKIVNLQIRGTKGATDTLEFVKDGKVIAQTINNNESFNLADVKVSVEDENSSLTVRLKGHNEILATRKISSNQFDQIINCYYDGEKVYGNFVTLKIKGYASSGILELVLDGKTIGSGTGTELSKIMSLGVDDGKNRQLQVRKQGETGILLTREIPADQSAQSLAFYYDGTNIFDKIDIGQPVNPANMLLSIKFNSKVNIFQGPADMVVLKEKAGVFTPTDLRIEIKTDGSFSNAVELPSLTAEAGTNYFVKIVKRGTNDDLPYDFTNSVKPIKPESGRKLITFTPGSSSILVITDEKVETTVGPASRRGTVINLLVTDIAQYFK
;
A
#
# COMPACT_ATOMS: atom_id res chain seq x y z
N MET A 1 -56.03 86.84 15.42
CA MET A 1 -54.80 86.10 15.04
C MET A 1 -54.54 84.82 15.84
N LYS A 2 -54.84 84.73 17.15
CA LYS A 2 -54.54 83.53 17.97
C LYS A 2 -55.33 82.24 17.63
N LYS A 3 -56.59 82.32 17.16
CA LYS A 3 -57.40 81.12 16.82
C LYS A 3 -56.92 80.37 15.57
N ASN A 4 -56.37 81.06 14.59
CA ASN A 4 -55.94 80.43 13.32
C ASN A 4 -54.65 79.62 13.51
N ILE A 5 -53.77 80.04 14.43
CA ILE A 5 -52.52 79.33 14.75
C ILE A 5 -52.83 78.03 15.50
N GLN A 6 -53.84 78.02 16.39
CA GLN A 6 -54.26 76.82 17.11
C GLN A 6 -54.84 75.73 16.19
N ASN A 7 -55.64 76.12 15.20
CA ASN A 7 -56.22 75.15 14.26
C ASN A 7 -55.16 74.54 13.34
N ILE A 8 -54.17 75.33 12.90
CA ILE A 8 -53.04 74.82 12.10
C ILE A 8 -52.19 73.84 12.92
N LEU A 9 -51.96 74.14 14.19
CA LEU A 9 -51.21 73.25 15.08
C LEU A 9 -51.94 71.92 15.31
N PHE A 10 -53.27 71.94 15.48
CA PHE A 10 -54.07 70.73 15.64
C PHE A 10 -54.04 69.86 14.38
N ILE A 11 -54.17 70.45 13.20
CA ILE A 11 -54.09 69.71 11.92
C ILE A 11 -52.70 69.10 11.72
N ALA A 12 -51.64 69.85 12.05
CA ALA A 12 -50.27 69.35 11.96
C ALA A 12 -50.00 68.18 12.92
N ILE A 13 -50.54 68.23 14.14
CA ILE A 13 -50.42 67.14 15.12
C ILE A 13 -51.23 65.91 14.67
N SER A 14 -52.42 66.09 14.10
CA SER A 14 -53.23 64.98 13.57
C SER A 14 -52.56 64.28 12.37
N ILE A 15 -51.89 65.04 11.49
CA ILE A 15 -51.12 64.47 10.37
C ILE A 15 -49.88 63.73 10.87
N ALA A 16 -49.18 64.27 11.87
CA ALA A 16 -48.04 63.59 12.49
C ALA A 16 -48.47 62.29 13.19
N PHE A 17 -49.62 62.28 13.87
CA PHE A 17 -50.14 61.10 14.55
C PHE A 17 -50.54 59.99 13.55
N LEU A 18 -51.15 60.36 12.42
CA LEU A 18 -51.45 59.44 11.30
C LEU A 18 -50.17 58.88 10.66
N GLY A 19 -49.08 59.66 10.61
CA GLY A 19 -47.77 59.22 10.11
C GLY A 19 -47.05 58.23 11.02
N PHE A 20 -47.25 58.30 12.35
CA PHE A 20 -46.66 57.36 13.31
C PHE A 20 -47.44 56.04 13.47
N THR A 21 -48.75 56.04 13.15
CA THR A 21 -49.58 54.81 13.17
C THR A 21 -49.69 54.14 11.79
N GLY A 22 -49.19 54.79 10.74
CA GLY A 22 -49.18 54.26 9.37
C GLY A 22 -48.12 53.17 9.17
N CYS A 23 -48.57 51.91 9.20
CA CYS A 23 -47.91 50.75 8.62
C CYS A 23 -46.47 50.43 9.08
N LYS A 24 -46.35 49.84 10.27
CA LYS A 24 -45.40 48.72 10.42
C LYS A 24 -45.97 47.51 9.66
N LYS A 25 -45.83 47.50 8.34
CA LYS A 25 -45.95 46.28 7.57
C LYS A 25 -44.75 45.42 7.95
N GLN A 26 -44.91 44.60 9.00
CA GLN A 26 -44.02 43.46 9.21
C GLN A 26 -44.18 42.61 7.95
N GLU A 27 -43.21 42.73 7.04
CA GLU A 27 -43.05 41.70 6.02
C GLU A 27 -42.93 40.38 6.78
N LEU A 28 -43.88 39.48 6.53
CA LEU A 28 -43.72 38.09 6.91
C LEU A 28 -42.38 37.68 6.31
N ALA A 29 -41.38 37.42 7.15
CA ALA A 29 -40.20 36.72 6.70
C ALA A 29 -40.72 35.43 6.07
N GLU A 30 -40.60 35.30 4.74
CA GLU A 30 -40.99 34.08 4.07
C GLU A 30 -40.25 32.94 4.80
N PRO A 31 -40.94 31.91 5.30
CA PRO A 31 -40.25 30.73 5.79
C PRO A 31 -39.33 30.28 4.65
N LYS A 32 -38.03 30.15 4.94
CA LYS A 32 -37.02 29.75 3.94
C LYS A 32 -37.61 28.64 3.07
N ALA A 33 -37.75 28.91 1.77
CA ALA A 33 -38.41 27.98 0.87
C ALA A 33 -37.72 26.62 0.94
N VAL A 34 -38.47 25.58 1.34
CA VAL A 34 -37.98 24.20 1.36
C VAL A 34 -37.60 23.83 -0.07
N LYS A 35 -36.34 23.50 -0.31
CA LYS A 35 -35.85 23.08 -1.63
C LYS A 35 -35.82 21.56 -1.70
N ILE A 36 -36.22 21.01 -2.85
CA ILE A 36 -36.03 19.59 -3.14
C ILE A 36 -34.67 19.42 -3.80
N VAL A 37 -33.89 18.48 -3.28
CA VAL A 37 -32.64 18.03 -3.90
C VAL A 37 -32.77 16.57 -4.31
N ASN A 38 -31.97 16.18 -5.30
CA ASN A 38 -31.84 14.85 -5.83
C ASN A 38 -30.53 14.23 -5.35
N LEU A 39 -30.61 13.14 -4.60
CA LEU A 39 -29.45 12.43 -4.11
C LEU A 39 -29.22 11.16 -4.95
N GLN A 40 -27.99 11.03 -5.44
CA GLN A 40 -27.45 9.76 -5.90
C GLN A 40 -26.58 9.18 -4.79
N ILE A 41 -27.06 8.11 -4.15
CA ILE A 41 -26.33 7.45 -3.07
C ILE A 41 -25.65 6.20 -3.63
N ARG A 42 -24.32 6.21 -3.68
CA ARG A 42 -23.54 5.13 -4.29
C ARG A 42 -22.40 4.69 -3.39
N GLY A 43 -22.01 3.43 -3.52
CA GLY A 43 -21.01 2.87 -2.64
C GLY A 43 -20.80 1.39 -2.78
N THR A 44 -20.04 0.83 -1.86
CA THR A 44 -19.79 -0.61 -1.74
C THR A 44 -19.93 -1.03 -0.29
N LYS A 45 -20.50 -2.22 -0.05
CA LYS A 45 -20.53 -2.84 1.27
C LYS A 45 -19.56 -4.02 1.33
N GLY A 46 -18.68 -4.00 2.32
CA GLY A 46 -17.83 -5.13 2.71
C GLY A 46 -18.54 -6.17 3.58
N ALA A 47 -19.78 -5.91 4.00
CA ALA A 47 -20.59 -6.78 4.85
C ALA A 47 -22.06 -6.82 4.39
N THR A 48 -22.75 -7.89 4.80
CA THR A 48 -24.08 -8.23 4.24
C THR A 48 -25.15 -7.28 4.74
N ASP A 49 -24.92 -6.63 5.88
CA ASP A 49 -25.89 -5.77 6.57
C ASP A 49 -26.60 -4.77 5.66
N THR A 50 -27.87 -4.51 5.97
CA THR A 50 -28.64 -3.48 5.26
C THR A 50 -28.39 -2.11 5.90
N LEU A 51 -27.93 -1.15 5.11
CA LEU A 51 -27.81 0.24 5.53
C LEU A 51 -29.11 0.99 5.22
N GLU A 52 -29.59 1.79 6.18
CA GLU A 52 -30.65 2.77 6.02
C GLU A 52 -30.06 4.17 5.94
N PHE A 53 -30.55 4.94 4.98
CA PHE A 53 -30.26 6.37 4.84
C PHE A 53 -31.47 7.15 5.37
N VAL A 54 -31.24 7.98 6.38
CA VAL A 54 -32.31 8.60 7.17
C VAL A 54 -32.18 10.12 7.14
N LYS A 55 -33.29 10.80 6.84
CA LYS A 55 -33.43 12.26 6.95
C LYS A 55 -34.64 12.56 7.83
N ASP A 56 -34.44 13.41 8.86
CA ASP A 56 -35.48 13.83 9.80
C ASP A 56 -36.27 12.66 10.41
N GLY A 57 -35.55 11.59 10.77
CA GLY A 57 -36.12 10.37 11.35
C GLY A 57 -36.83 9.44 10.35
N LYS A 58 -36.92 9.80 9.06
CA LYS A 58 -37.53 8.98 8.01
C LYS A 58 -36.46 8.30 7.17
N VAL A 59 -36.62 6.99 6.95
CA VAL A 59 -35.79 6.24 6.00
C VAL A 59 -36.15 6.70 4.59
N ILE A 60 -35.20 7.30 3.89
CA ILE A 60 -35.37 7.79 2.51
C ILE A 60 -34.83 6.81 1.47
N ALA A 61 -33.91 5.94 1.86
CA ALA A 61 -33.34 4.90 1.02
C ALA A 61 -32.75 3.77 1.88
N GLN A 62 -32.59 2.59 1.31
CA GLN A 62 -31.94 1.44 1.95
C GLN A 62 -31.13 0.65 0.93
N THR A 63 -30.03 0.05 1.35
CA THR A 63 -29.29 -0.90 0.51
C THR A 63 -30.00 -2.26 0.47
N ILE A 64 -29.58 -3.12 -0.45
CA ILE A 64 -29.94 -4.54 -0.41
C ILE A 64 -28.96 -5.32 0.49
N ASN A 65 -29.41 -6.48 0.98
CA ASN A 65 -28.65 -7.35 1.89
C ASN A 65 -27.65 -8.23 1.10
N ASN A 66 -26.65 -7.62 0.48
CA ASN A 66 -25.58 -8.31 -0.25
C ASN A 66 -24.21 -7.60 -0.09
N ASN A 67 -23.11 -8.28 -0.38
CA ASN A 67 -21.75 -7.73 -0.32
C ASN A 67 -21.34 -7.15 -1.67
N GLU A 68 -22.04 -6.12 -2.13
CA GLU A 68 -21.83 -5.58 -3.47
C GLU A 68 -21.85 -4.06 -3.50
N SER A 69 -21.49 -3.54 -4.67
CA SER A 69 -21.68 -2.13 -5.01
C SER A 69 -23.16 -1.82 -5.17
N PHE A 70 -23.58 -0.67 -4.68
CA PHE A 70 -24.94 -0.17 -4.80
C PHE A 70 -24.96 1.23 -5.42
N ASN A 71 -26.04 1.52 -6.11
CA ASN A 71 -26.32 2.83 -6.69
C ASN A 71 -27.82 3.09 -6.57
N LEU A 72 -28.20 3.88 -5.56
CA LEU A 72 -29.56 4.31 -5.28
C LEU A 72 -29.73 5.68 -5.93
N ALA A 73 -30.27 5.69 -7.15
CA ALA A 73 -30.51 6.90 -7.91
C ALA A 73 -31.84 7.55 -7.52
N ASP A 74 -31.97 8.83 -7.85
CA ASP A 74 -33.22 9.59 -7.81
C ASP A 74 -33.89 9.71 -6.42
N VAL A 75 -33.09 9.71 -5.34
CA VAL A 75 -33.60 9.87 -3.98
C VAL A 75 -33.88 11.36 -3.73
N LYS A 76 -35.15 11.74 -3.85
CA LYS A 76 -35.60 13.13 -3.66
C LYS A 76 -35.80 13.45 -2.18
N VAL A 77 -35.18 14.52 -1.70
CA VAL A 77 -35.18 14.90 -0.28
C VAL A 77 -35.47 16.39 -0.13
N SER A 78 -36.32 16.73 0.84
CA SER A 78 -36.56 18.11 1.25
C SER A 78 -35.41 18.62 2.13
N VAL A 79 -34.87 19.78 1.78
CA VAL A 79 -33.73 20.41 2.43
C VAL A 79 -34.07 21.87 2.72
N GLU A 80 -34.00 22.25 4.00
CA GLU A 80 -34.40 23.58 4.47
C GLU A 80 -33.23 24.58 4.44
N ASP A 81 -31.99 24.11 4.61
CA ASP A 81 -30.78 24.94 4.61
C ASP A 81 -29.49 24.15 4.24
N GLU A 82 -28.36 24.85 4.24
CA GLU A 82 -27.04 24.30 3.88
C GLU A 82 -26.45 23.32 4.91
N ASN A 83 -27.08 23.17 6.08
CA ASN A 83 -26.59 22.32 7.17
C ASN A 83 -27.44 21.06 7.39
N SER A 84 -28.39 20.79 6.50
CA SER A 84 -29.17 19.56 6.54
C SER A 84 -28.27 18.33 6.49
N SER A 85 -28.63 17.33 7.29
CA SER A 85 -27.84 16.11 7.45
C SER A 85 -28.59 14.88 7.01
N LEU A 86 -27.92 14.02 6.25
CA LEU A 86 -28.31 12.64 6.00
C LEU A 86 -27.55 11.74 6.97
N THR A 87 -28.24 10.89 7.71
CA THR A 87 -27.59 9.89 8.58
C THR A 87 -27.64 8.50 7.95
N VAL A 88 -26.64 7.69 8.27
CA VAL A 88 -26.55 6.29 7.83
C VAL A 88 -26.52 5.40 9.06
N ARG A 89 -27.31 4.33 9.07
CA ARG A 89 -27.40 3.37 10.18
C ARG A 89 -27.69 1.96 9.67
N LEU A 90 -27.53 0.94 10.53
CA LEU A 90 -28.00 -0.41 10.22
C LEU A 90 -29.53 -0.48 10.31
N LYS A 91 -30.14 -1.29 9.44
CA LYS A 91 -31.58 -1.52 9.43
C LYS A 91 -32.07 -2.04 10.78
N GLY A 92 -33.04 -1.34 11.36
CA GLY A 92 -33.61 -1.69 12.67
C GLY A 92 -32.77 -1.25 13.88
N HIS A 93 -31.63 -0.58 13.67
CA HIS A 93 -30.81 -0.01 14.73
C HIS A 93 -30.97 1.51 14.81
N ASN A 94 -30.76 2.08 15.99
CA ASN A 94 -30.79 3.53 16.20
C ASN A 94 -29.40 4.17 16.19
N GLU A 95 -28.34 3.35 16.26
CA GLU A 95 -26.96 3.83 16.22
C GLU A 95 -26.63 4.44 14.86
N ILE A 96 -26.13 5.68 14.87
CA ILE A 96 -25.73 6.40 13.66
C ILE A 96 -24.28 6.04 13.35
N LEU A 97 -24.06 5.40 12.19
CA LEU A 97 -22.74 5.02 11.71
C LEU A 97 -22.02 6.15 10.97
N ALA A 98 -22.78 7.03 10.32
CA ALA A 98 -22.23 8.20 9.63
C ALA A 98 -23.25 9.32 9.50
N THR A 99 -22.75 10.54 9.35
CA THR A 99 -23.52 11.72 8.97
C THR A 99 -22.88 12.37 7.75
N ARG A 100 -23.70 12.77 6.79
CA ARG A 100 -23.30 13.43 5.55
C ARG A 100 -24.07 14.74 5.44
N LYS A 101 -23.39 15.82 5.05
CA LYS A 101 -24.05 17.10 4.78
C LYS A 101 -24.71 17.04 3.41
N ILE A 102 -25.91 17.59 3.31
CA ILE A 102 -26.62 17.82 2.05
C ILE A 102 -26.99 19.29 1.97
N SER A 103 -26.76 19.90 0.80
CA SER A 103 -26.92 21.35 0.59
C SER A 103 -28.14 21.67 -0.24
N SER A 104 -28.90 22.69 0.15
CA SER A 104 -30.03 23.19 -0.65
C SER A 104 -29.60 23.97 -1.90
N ASN A 105 -28.30 24.27 -2.05
CA ASN A 105 -27.76 25.01 -3.19
C ASN A 105 -27.36 24.12 -4.38
N GLN A 106 -27.36 22.80 -4.18
CA GLN A 106 -27.01 21.84 -5.22
C GLN A 106 -28.20 20.90 -5.43
N PHE A 107 -28.83 20.99 -6.60
CA PHE A 107 -29.97 20.12 -6.92
C PHE A 107 -29.53 18.67 -6.99
N ASP A 108 -28.51 18.33 -7.78
CA ASP A 108 -27.96 16.99 -7.84
C ASP A 108 -26.74 16.85 -6.93
N GLN A 109 -26.75 15.87 -6.03
CA GLN A 109 -25.66 15.59 -5.10
C GLN A 109 -25.34 14.10 -5.07
N ILE A 110 -24.05 13.79 -5.04
CA ILE A 110 -23.57 12.41 -4.94
C ILE A 110 -23.11 12.17 -3.51
N ILE A 111 -23.74 11.20 -2.86
CA ILE A 111 -23.31 10.72 -1.55
C ILE A 111 -22.54 9.42 -1.75
N ASN A 112 -21.22 9.49 -1.54
CA ASN A 112 -20.38 8.30 -1.54
C ASN A 112 -20.39 7.63 -0.16
N CYS A 113 -20.33 6.31 -0.17
CA CYS A 113 -20.39 5.49 1.03
C CYS A 113 -19.54 4.23 0.84
N TYR A 114 -18.71 3.93 1.83
CA TYR A 114 -18.09 2.61 1.97
C TYR A 114 -18.35 2.08 3.38
N TYR A 115 -18.87 0.86 3.49
CA TYR A 115 -19.12 0.22 4.78
C TYR A 115 -18.22 -1.00 4.92
N ASP A 116 -17.39 -1.04 5.96
CA ASP A 116 -16.44 -2.14 6.19
C ASP A 116 -16.99 -3.27 7.10
N GLY A 117 -18.24 -3.15 7.56
CA GLY A 117 -18.84 -4.05 8.54
C GLY A 117 -18.88 -3.50 9.96
N GLU A 118 -18.18 -2.40 10.23
CA GLU A 118 -18.18 -1.72 11.53
C GLU A 118 -18.51 -0.22 11.39
N LYS A 119 -17.91 0.45 10.41
CA LYS A 119 -18.01 1.90 10.20
C LYS A 119 -18.36 2.26 8.75
N VAL A 120 -19.03 3.39 8.59
CA VAL A 120 -19.34 3.99 7.28
C VAL A 120 -18.41 5.17 6.96
N TYR A 121 -17.63 5.02 5.89
CA TYR A 121 -16.65 5.98 5.39
C TYR A 121 -17.18 6.76 4.19
N GLY A 122 -16.57 7.91 3.89
CA GLY A 122 -16.92 8.74 2.74
C GLY A 122 -16.42 8.14 1.43
N ASN A 123 -15.27 7.47 1.48
CA ASN A 123 -14.67 6.81 0.34
C ASN A 123 -13.90 5.55 0.77
N PHE A 124 -13.30 4.85 -0.18
CA PHE A 124 -12.33 3.79 0.08
C PHE A 124 -11.13 3.87 -0.85
N VAL A 125 -10.01 3.34 -0.39
CA VAL A 125 -8.79 3.16 -1.17
C VAL A 125 -8.61 1.67 -1.41
N THR A 126 -8.42 1.29 -2.68
CA THR A 126 -8.01 -0.08 -3.00
C THR A 126 -6.51 -0.21 -2.77
N LEU A 127 -6.12 -0.97 -1.75
CA LEU A 127 -4.73 -1.25 -1.45
C LEU A 127 -4.32 -2.63 -1.95
N LYS A 128 -3.34 -2.67 -2.86
CA LYS A 128 -2.66 -3.87 -3.31
C LYS A 128 -1.34 -4.03 -2.57
N ILE A 129 -1.22 -5.06 -1.75
CA ILE A 129 -0.02 -5.39 -1.00
C ILE A 129 0.65 -6.59 -1.66
N LYS A 130 1.96 -6.52 -1.85
CA LYS A 130 2.84 -7.63 -2.20
C LYS A 130 4.03 -7.63 -1.25
N GLY A 131 3.96 -8.44 -0.20
CA GLY A 131 5.04 -8.59 0.76
C GLY A 131 5.76 -9.93 0.59
N TYR A 132 7.05 -9.99 0.89
CA TYR A 132 7.74 -11.26 1.14
C TYR A 132 8.57 -11.14 2.41
N ALA A 133 8.49 -12.14 3.28
CA ALA A 133 9.30 -12.26 4.48
C ALA A 133 10.18 -13.50 4.39
N SER A 134 11.50 -13.35 4.47
CA SER A 134 12.42 -14.50 4.46
C SER A 134 12.44 -15.26 5.78
N SER A 135 11.90 -14.69 6.85
CA SER A 135 11.78 -15.32 8.16
C SER A 135 10.74 -14.61 9.02
N GLY A 136 10.13 -15.34 9.96
CA GLY A 136 9.10 -14.81 10.85
C GLY A 136 7.78 -14.51 10.13
N ILE A 137 6.76 -14.13 10.89
CA ILE A 137 5.46 -13.72 10.38
C ILE A 137 5.34 -12.20 10.53
N LEU A 138 4.89 -11.53 9.47
CA LEU A 138 4.61 -10.11 9.53
C LEU A 138 3.11 -9.86 9.67
N GLU A 139 2.76 -8.74 10.30
CA GLU A 139 1.40 -8.23 10.38
C GLU A 139 1.27 -6.85 9.75
N LEU A 140 0.10 -6.61 9.18
CA LEU A 140 -0.35 -5.35 8.60
C LEU A 140 -1.28 -4.70 9.61
N VAL A 141 -0.94 -3.49 10.04
CA VAL A 141 -1.68 -2.76 11.08
C VAL A 141 -2.15 -1.43 10.50
N LEU A 142 -3.45 -1.21 10.46
CA LEU A 142 -4.06 0.04 10.00
C LEU A 142 -4.67 0.76 11.19
N ASP A 143 -4.16 1.96 11.47
CA ASP A 143 -4.56 2.78 12.63
C ASP A 143 -4.58 2.00 13.96
N GLY A 144 -3.62 1.09 14.14
CA GLY A 144 -3.49 0.28 15.35
C GLY A 144 -4.27 -1.04 15.36
N LYS A 145 -5.15 -1.31 14.36
CA LYS A 145 -5.86 -2.59 14.22
C LYS A 145 -5.16 -3.50 13.21
N THR A 146 -4.91 -4.76 13.59
CA THR A 146 -4.37 -5.76 12.66
C THR A 146 -5.41 -6.11 11.60
N ILE A 147 -5.05 -5.92 10.32
CA ILE A 147 -5.91 -6.18 9.15
C ILE A 147 -5.40 -7.34 8.29
N GLY A 148 -4.26 -7.90 8.63
CA GLY A 148 -3.72 -9.09 7.98
C GLY A 148 -2.38 -9.51 8.56
N SER A 149 -2.01 -10.76 8.32
CA SER A 149 -0.70 -11.31 8.67
C SER A 149 -0.32 -12.41 7.70
N GLY A 150 0.96 -12.76 7.64
CA GLY A 150 1.43 -13.90 6.87
C GLY A 150 2.92 -13.87 6.54
N THR A 151 3.32 -14.85 5.74
CA THR A 151 4.65 -14.96 5.13
C THR A 151 4.52 -15.10 3.61
N GLY A 152 5.53 -14.66 2.85
CA GLY A 152 5.53 -14.80 1.38
C GLY A 152 4.20 -14.44 0.71
N THR A 153 3.60 -15.37 -0.05
CA THR A 153 2.32 -15.19 -0.75
C THR A 153 1.13 -14.80 0.14
N GLU A 154 1.16 -15.11 1.43
CA GLU A 154 0.06 -14.77 2.36
C GLU A 154 -0.04 -13.26 2.65
N LEU A 155 1.06 -12.53 2.43
CA LEU A 155 1.10 -11.07 2.49
C LEU A 155 0.67 -10.41 1.17
N SER A 156 0.43 -11.20 0.12
CA SER A 156 -0.11 -10.69 -1.14
C SER A 156 -1.63 -10.55 -1.03
N LYS A 157 -2.12 -9.33 -0.84
CA LYS A 157 -3.54 -9.04 -0.61
C LYS A 157 -4.03 -7.87 -1.44
N ILE A 158 -5.28 -7.92 -1.85
CA ILE A 158 -6.02 -6.76 -2.35
C ILE A 158 -7.15 -6.52 -1.37
N MET A 159 -7.24 -5.29 -0.87
CA MET A 159 -8.24 -4.92 0.13
C MET A 159 -8.76 -3.51 -0.11
N SER A 160 -10.03 -3.30 0.20
CA SER A 160 -10.63 -1.98 0.23
C SER A 160 -10.51 -1.43 1.65
N LEU A 161 -9.92 -0.25 1.80
CA LEU A 161 -9.75 0.42 3.08
C LEU A 161 -10.62 1.66 3.10
N GLY A 162 -11.57 1.73 4.05
CA GLY A 162 -12.40 2.92 4.22
C GLY A 162 -11.57 4.13 4.63
N VAL A 163 -11.84 5.29 4.04
CA VAL A 163 -11.18 6.56 4.38
C VAL A 163 -12.22 7.66 4.60
N ASP A 164 -12.04 8.44 5.67
CA ASP A 164 -12.86 9.63 5.90
C ASP A 164 -12.40 10.75 4.96
N ASP A 165 -13.33 11.62 4.56
CA ASP A 165 -13.05 12.70 3.61
C ASP A 165 -11.90 13.60 4.10
N GLY A 166 -10.85 13.72 3.29
CA GLY A 166 -9.67 14.54 3.57
C GLY A 166 -8.78 14.01 4.70
N LYS A 167 -8.99 12.79 5.21
CA LYS A 167 -8.19 12.21 6.30
C LYS A 167 -7.38 11.01 5.82
N ASN A 168 -6.07 11.20 5.76
CA ASN A 168 -5.14 10.12 5.46
C ASN A 168 -5.11 9.10 6.60
N ARG A 169 -4.85 7.84 6.26
CA ARG A 169 -4.71 6.73 7.23
C ARG A 169 -3.28 6.25 7.29
N GLN A 170 -2.90 5.58 8.37
CA GLN A 170 -1.56 5.06 8.52
C GLN A 170 -1.57 3.53 8.53
N LEU A 171 -0.92 2.96 7.53
CA LEU A 171 -0.60 1.54 7.47
C LEU A 171 0.81 1.31 8.02
N GLN A 172 0.97 0.26 8.79
CA GLN A 172 2.25 -0.17 9.31
C GLN A 172 2.48 -1.66 9.04
N VAL A 173 3.75 -2.03 8.88
CA VAL A 173 4.19 -3.42 8.85
C VAL A 173 5.06 -3.67 10.07
N ARG A 174 4.78 -4.75 10.78
CA ARG A 174 5.49 -5.15 12.01
C ARG A 174 5.69 -6.66 12.03
N LYS A 175 6.55 -7.16 12.92
CA LYS A 175 6.54 -8.59 13.25
C LYS A 175 5.31 -8.91 14.06
N GLN A 176 4.68 -10.05 13.77
CA GLN A 176 3.49 -10.47 14.49
C GLN A 176 3.79 -10.66 15.98
N GLY A 177 2.97 -10.04 16.84
CA GLY A 177 3.14 -10.10 18.30
C GLY A 177 4.19 -9.13 18.86
N GLU A 178 4.84 -8.33 18.01
CA GLU A 178 5.78 -7.30 18.43
C GLU A 178 5.23 -5.89 18.14
N THR A 179 5.64 -4.90 18.93
CA THR A 179 5.23 -3.50 18.74
C THR A 179 6.20 -2.70 17.88
N GLY A 180 7.38 -3.26 17.57
CA GLY A 180 8.40 -2.63 16.75
C GLY A 180 7.90 -2.40 15.32
N ILE A 181 7.92 -1.14 14.88
CA ILE A 181 7.50 -0.75 13.54
C ILE A 181 8.64 -0.96 12.56
N LEU A 182 8.41 -1.76 11.52
CA LEU A 182 9.39 -2.03 10.46
C LEU A 182 9.20 -1.14 9.23
N LEU A 183 7.94 -0.80 8.91
CA LEU A 183 7.60 0.11 7.82
C LEU A 183 6.34 0.89 8.18
N THR A 184 6.33 2.17 7.82
CA THR A 184 5.14 3.02 7.90
C THR A 184 4.81 3.55 6.50
N ARG A 185 3.54 3.44 6.11
CA ARG A 185 3.02 3.95 4.85
C ARG A 185 1.78 4.78 5.10
N GLU A 186 1.77 6.00 4.59
CA GLU A 186 0.58 6.84 4.57
C GLU A 186 -0.34 6.41 3.42
N ILE A 187 -1.63 6.34 3.69
CA ILE A 187 -2.70 6.05 2.73
C ILE A 187 -3.50 7.35 2.52
N PRO A 188 -3.14 8.15 1.49
CA PRO A 188 -3.89 9.34 1.12
C PRO A 188 -5.36 9.07 0.81
N ALA A 189 -6.26 9.94 1.31
CA ALA A 189 -7.70 9.83 1.07
C ALA A 189 -8.14 10.21 -0.35
N ASP A 190 -7.29 10.95 -1.09
CA ASP A 190 -7.54 11.44 -2.45
C ASP A 190 -7.15 10.43 -3.55
N GLN A 191 -6.47 9.34 -3.19
CA GLN A 191 -6.05 8.30 -4.12
C GLN A 191 -6.97 7.09 -4.07
N SER A 192 -7.60 6.75 -5.20
CA SER A 192 -8.53 5.61 -5.28
C SER A 192 -7.85 4.24 -5.21
N ALA A 193 -6.56 4.17 -5.53
CA ALA A 193 -5.79 2.93 -5.49
C ALA A 193 -4.33 3.18 -5.14
N GLN A 194 -3.75 2.26 -4.37
CA GLN A 194 -2.34 2.27 -4.00
C GLN A 194 -1.74 0.87 -4.05
N SER A 195 -0.44 0.82 -4.28
CA SER A 195 0.33 -0.43 -4.21
C SER A 195 1.46 -0.30 -3.21
N LEU A 196 1.62 -1.33 -2.39
CA LEU A 196 2.73 -1.48 -1.46
C LEU A 196 3.44 -2.78 -1.79
N ALA A 197 4.71 -2.69 -2.18
CA ALA A 197 5.57 -3.83 -2.41
C ALA A 197 6.79 -3.75 -1.50
N PHE A 198 7.08 -4.82 -0.76
CA PHE A 198 8.21 -4.85 0.16
C PHE A 198 8.80 -6.25 0.37
N TYR A 199 10.07 -6.28 0.75
CA TYR A 199 10.81 -7.47 1.16
C TYR A 199 11.34 -7.30 2.57
N TYR A 200 11.14 -8.29 3.43
CA TYR A 200 11.70 -8.37 4.77
C TYR A 200 12.76 -9.45 4.83
N ASP A 201 13.98 -9.05 5.22
CA ASP A 201 15.15 -9.95 5.23
C ASP A 201 15.38 -10.69 6.56
N GLY A 202 14.47 -10.53 7.52
CA GLY A 202 14.60 -11.03 8.88
C GLY A 202 15.04 -9.97 9.88
N THR A 203 15.51 -8.81 9.43
CA THR A 203 15.86 -7.65 10.26
C THR A 203 15.26 -6.35 9.74
N ASN A 204 15.38 -6.08 8.44
CA ASN A 204 15.00 -4.84 7.79
C ASN A 204 13.94 -5.06 6.71
N ILE A 205 13.07 -4.06 6.50
CA ILE A 205 12.18 -4.00 5.34
C ILE A 205 12.78 -3.11 4.26
N PHE A 206 12.70 -3.59 3.02
CA PHE A 206 13.06 -2.89 1.79
C PHE A 206 11.79 -2.65 1.00
N ASP A 207 11.38 -1.38 0.88
CA ASP A 207 10.30 -0.95 0.00
C ASP A 207 10.84 -0.53 -1.37
N LYS A 208 10.00 -0.58 -2.41
CA LYS A 208 10.36 -0.18 -3.80
C LYS A 208 11.48 -1.02 -4.43
N ILE A 209 11.40 -2.33 -4.30
CA ILE A 209 12.29 -3.23 -5.04
C ILE A 209 11.98 -3.07 -6.53
N ASP A 210 12.99 -2.66 -7.32
CA ASP A 210 12.83 -2.48 -8.75
C ASP A 210 12.67 -3.85 -9.43
N ILE A 211 11.53 -4.03 -10.09
CA ILE A 211 11.21 -5.19 -10.93
C ILE A 211 10.89 -4.66 -12.33
N GLY A 212 11.83 -3.91 -12.90
CA GLY A 212 11.81 -3.55 -14.31
C GLY A 212 11.87 -4.77 -15.22
N GLN A 213 11.65 -4.58 -16.51
CA GLN A 213 11.95 -5.59 -17.54
C GLN A 213 13.37 -5.37 -18.09
N PRO A 214 14.04 -6.42 -18.60
CA PRO A 214 15.30 -6.21 -19.31
C PRO A 214 15.05 -5.32 -20.55
N VAL A 215 15.97 -4.40 -20.81
CA VAL A 215 15.98 -3.52 -21.99
C VAL A 215 16.01 -4.36 -23.26
N ASN A 216 16.79 -5.44 -23.28
CA ASN A 216 16.77 -6.43 -24.34
C ASN A 216 15.89 -7.64 -23.94
N PRO A 217 14.79 -7.93 -24.64
CA PRO A 217 13.93 -9.08 -24.33
C PRO A 217 14.62 -10.45 -24.43
N ALA A 218 15.77 -10.55 -25.11
CA ALA A 218 16.57 -11.78 -25.14
C ALA A 218 17.43 -11.98 -23.89
N ASN A 219 17.67 -10.91 -23.11
CA ASN A 219 18.44 -10.93 -21.88
C ASN A 219 17.55 -11.24 -20.67
N MET A 220 18.17 -11.40 -19.51
CA MET A 220 17.50 -11.52 -18.22
C MET A 220 17.98 -10.41 -17.30
N LEU A 221 17.07 -9.70 -16.64
CA LEU A 221 17.43 -8.68 -15.65
C LEU A 221 17.66 -9.34 -14.30
N LEU A 222 18.71 -8.93 -13.60
CA LEU A 222 19.14 -9.53 -12.35
C LEU A 222 19.43 -8.45 -11.30
N SER A 223 18.69 -8.48 -10.19
CA SER A 223 18.92 -7.65 -9.00
C SER A 223 19.32 -8.55 -7.84
N ILE A 224 20.35 -8.18 -7.07
CA ILE A 224 20.99 -9.11 -6.13
C ILE A 224 21.18 -8.46 -4.78
N LYS A 225 20.86 -9.19 -3.73
CA LYS A 225 21.21 -8.85 -2.36
C LYS A 225 22.06 -9.97 -1.79
N PHE A 226 23.15 -9.62 -1.13
CA PHE A 226 23.92 -10.58 -0.34
C PHE A 226 23.86 -10.20 1.13
N ASN A 227 23.59 -11.18 1.98
CA ASN A 227 23.69 -11.02 3.42
C ASN A 227 24.47 -12.21 4.00
N SER A 228 25.67 -11.94 4.50
CA SER A 228 26.49 -12.98 5.12
C SER A 228 25.90 -13.36 6.48
N LYS A 229 25.75 -14.66 6.71
CA LYS A 229 25.33 -15.26 7.99
C LYS A 229 26.51 -15.85 8.75
N VAL A 230 27.72 -15.79 8.19
CA VAL A 230 28.94 -16.33 8.80
C VAL A 230 29.85 -15.20 9.29
N ASN A 231 30.44 -15.38 10.46
CA ASN A 231 31.33 -14.38 11.07
C ASN A 231 32.76 -14.37 10.49
N ILE A 232 33.03 -15.21 9.49
CA ILE A 232 34.33 -15.30 8.81
C ILE A 232 34.36 -14.54 7.48
N PHE A 233 33.25 -13.94 7.05
CA PHE A 233 33.24 -13.04 5.90
C PHE A 233 33.99 -11.76 6.22
N GLN A 234 34.94 -11.38 5.37
CA GLN A 234 35.85 -10.25 5.64
C GLN A 234 35.52 -9.00 4.81
N GLY A 235 34.81 -9.16 3.68
CA GLY A 235 34.57 -8.07 2.73
C GLY A 235 35.86 -7.33 2.29
N PRO A 236 35.75 -6.23 1.53
CA PRO A 236 34.72 -6.00 0.51
C PRO A 236 34.75 -7.09 -0.58
N ALA A 237 33.60 -7.32 -1.23
CA ALA A 237 33.45 -8.39 -2.20
C ALA A 237 32.78 -7.93 -3.50
N ASP A 238 33.01 -8.72 -4.55
CA ASP A 238 32.28 -8.66 -5.80
C ASP A 238 31.59 -10.00 -6.05
N MET A 239 30.54 -9.98 -6.84
CA MET A 239 29.96 -11.16 -7.44
C MET A 239 30.38 -11.22 -8.90
N VAL A 240 31.08 -12.29 -9.27
CA VAL A 240 31.48 -12.54 -10.65
C VAL A 240 30.49 -13.51 -11.28
N VAL A 241 30.01 -13.17 -12.47
CA VAL A 241 29.21 -14.06 -13.29
C VAL A 241 30.14 -14.92 -14.15
N LEU A 242 29.95 -16.23 -14.08
CA LEU A 242 30.68 -17.25 -14.81
C LEU A 242 29.75 -17.90 -15.83
N LYS A 243 30.30 -18.29 -16.99
CA LYS A 243 29.67 -19.25 -17.89
C LYS A 243 30.26 -20.63 -17.63
N GLU A 244 29.41 -21.64 -17.53
CA GLU A 244 29.79 -23.04 -17.41
C GLU A 244 29.44 -23.77 -18.70
N LYS A 245 30.39 -24.55 -19.22
CA LYS A 245 30.16 -25.49 -20.32
C LYS A 245 31.01 -26.74 -20.12
N ALA A 246 30.36 -27.90 -20.04
CA ALA A 246 31.00 -29.20 -19.86
C ALA A 246 31.97 -29.26 -18.66
N GLY A 247 31.60 -28.62 -17.55
CA GLY A 247 32.36 -28.56 -16.31
C GLY A 247 33.45 -27.48 -16.27
N VAL A 248 33.66 -26.74 -17.36
CA VAL A 248 34.62 -25.63 -17.43
C VAL A 248 33.91 -24.32 -17.11
N PHE A 249 34.45 -23.57 -16.15
CA PHE A 249 33.90 -22.29 -15.70
C PHE A 249 34.79 -21.14 -16.17
N THR A 250 34.22 -20.21 -16.94
CA THR A 250 34.92 -19.05 -17.48
C THR A 250 34.25 -17.77 -16.99
N PRO A 251 34.99 -16.84 -16.36
CA PRO A 251 34.45 -15.53 -16.00
C PRO A 251 33.94 -14.76 -17.21
N THR A 252 32.82 -14.07 -17.03
CA THR A 252 32.34 -13.05 -17.96
C THR A 252 32.87 -11.67 -17.55
N ASP A 253 32.64 -10.66 -18.38
CA ASP A 253 32.95 -9.27 -18.04
C ASP A 253 31.98 -8.68 -16.99
N LEU A 254 30.92 -9.40 -16.63
CA LEU A 254 29.95 -8.96 -15.63
C LEU A 254 30.48 -9.20 -14.21
N ARG A 255 30.78 -8.08 -13.55
CA ARG A 255 31.17 -8.02 -12.14
C ARG A 255 30.26 -7.05 -11.40
N ILE A 256 29.61 -7.56 -10.36
CA ILE A 256 28.62 -6.81 -9.59
C ILE A 256 29.22 -6.54 -8.21
N GLU A 257 29.34 -5.25 -7.85
CA GLU A 257 29.78 -4.89 -6.51
C GLU A 257 28.74 -5.35 -5.48
N ILE A 258 29.18 -6.13 -4.50
CA ILE A 258 28.31 -6.55 -3.40
C ILE A 258 28.27 -5.46 -2.35
N LYS A 259 27.05 -5.02 -1.99
CA LYS A 259 26.82 -4.10 -0.88
C LYS A 259 26.80 -4.90 0.44
N THR A 260 27.69 -4.54 1.36
CA THR A 260 27.85 -5.23 2.65
C THR A 260 26.86 -4.75 3.72
N ASP A 261 26.12 -3.68 3.44
CA ASP A 261 25.03 -3.18 4.28
C ASP A 261 23.71 -3.97 4.09
N GLY A 262 23.73 -5.00 3.23
CA GLY A 262 22.57 -5.81 2.90
C GLY A 262 21.57 -5.12 1.96
N SER A 263 21.92 -3.99 1.34
CA SER A 263 21.10 -3.40 0.28
C SER A 263 21.17 -4.20 -1.02
N PHE A 264 20.19 -3.99 -1.91
CA PHE A 264 20.22 -4.56 -3.24
C PHE A 264 21.27 -3.84 -4.11
N SER A 265 21.96 -4.60 -4.95
CA SER A 265 22.80 -4.07 -6.03
C SER A 265 21.94 -3.33 -7.06
N ASN A 266 22.61 -2.54 -7.89
CA ASN A 266 22.01 -2.11 -9.15
C ASN A 266 21.63 -3.34 -9.99
N ALA A 267 20.52 -3.24 -10.71
CA ALA A 267 20.09 -4.27 -11.64
C ALA A 267 21.10 -4.39 -12.79
N VAL A 268 21.35 -5.61 -13.24
CA VAL A 268 22.28 -5.94 -14.32
C VAL A 268 21.64 -6.92 -15.28
N GLU A 269 21.91 -6.78 -16.57
CA GLU A 269 21.41 -7.71 -17.57
C GLU A 269 22.40 -8.83 -17.83
N LEU A 270 21.92 -10.06 -17.69
CA LEU A 270 22.60 -11.25 -18.18
C LEU A 270 22.29 -11.43 -19.67
N PRO A 271 23.32 -11.46 -20.55
CA PRO A 271 23.14 -11.67 -21.97
C PRO A 271 22.50 -13.02 -22.30
N SER A 272 21.78 -13.07 -23.42
CA SER A 272 21.22 -14.30 -23.97
C SER A 272 22.25 -15.44 -24.10
N LEU A 273 21.86 -16.64 -23.67
CA LEU A 273 22.61 -17.88 -23.89
C LEU A 273 22.11 -18.66 -25.13
N THR A 274 21.18 -18.12 -25.92
CA THR A 274 20.51 -18.87 -27.01
C THR A 274 21.49 -19.39 -28.08
N ALA A 275 22.56 -18.66 -28.37
CA ALA A 275 23.60 -19.08 -29.31
C ALA A 275 24.63 -20.07 -28.72
N GLU A 276 24.59 -20.31 -27.41
CA GLU A 276 25.62 -21.05 -26.66
C GLU A 276 25.02 -22.33 -26.03
N ALA A 277 24.56 -23.25 -26.88
CA ALA A 277 23.92 -24.49 -26.42
C ALA A 277 24.77 -25.25 -25.38
N GLY A 278 24.10 -25.70 -24.30
CA GLY A 278 24.71 -26.40 -23.18
C GLY A 278 25.49 -25.52 -22.20
N THR A 279 25.37 -24.20 -22.30
CA THR A 279 26.02 -23.24 -21.40
C THR A 279 25.06 -22.77 -20.32
N ASN A 280 25.55 -22.63 -19.09
CA ASN A 280 24.77 -22.13 -17.95
C ASN A 280 25.46 -20.95 -17.27
N TYR A 281 24.69 -20.06 -16.65
CA TYR A 281 25.25 -19.02 -15.78
C TYR A 281 25.46 -19.55 -14.37
N PHE A 282 26.63 -19.25 -13.82
CA PHE A 282 26.94 -19.42 -12.40
C PHE A 282 27.40 -18.09 -11.82
N VAL A 283 27.27 -17.93 -10.52
CA VAL A 283 27.87 -16.82 -9.79
C VAL A 283 28.79 -17.31 -8.71
N LYS A 284 29.82 -16.50 -8.44
CA LYS A 284 30.77 -16.70 -7.35
C LYS A 284 30.99 -15.37 -6.63
N ILE A 285 30.95 -15.40 -5.30
CA ILE A 285 31.33 -14.26 -4.46
C ILE A 285 32.84 -14.33 -4.21
N VAL A 286 33.53 -13.26 -4.57
CA VAL A 286 35.00 -13.17 -4.56
C VAL A 286 35.47 -11.90 -3.86
N LYS A 287 36.73 -11.86 -3.40
CA LYS A 287 37.38 -10.64 -2.95
C LYS A 287 37.33 -9.61 -4.07
N ARG A 288 37.10 -8.35 -3.70
CA ARG A 288 37.01 -7.25 -4.66
C ARG A 288 38.20 -7.22 -5.61
N GLY A 289 37.92 -7.11 -6.90
CA GLY A 289 38.93 -7.07 -7.98
C GLY A 289 39.59 -8.42 -8.33
N THR A 290 39.24 -9.52 -7.66
CA THR A 290 39.80 -10.86 -7.96
C THR A 290 38.80 -11.72 -8.73
N ASN A 291 39.25 -12.74 -9.44
CA ASN A 291 38.35 -13.68 -10.14
C ASN A 291 38.02 -14.94 -9.33
N ASP A 292 38.88 -15.30 -8.37
CA ASP A 292 38.78 -16.58 -7.70
C ASP A 292 38.97 -16.57 -6.19
N ASP A 293 39.59 -15.52 -5.62
CA ASP A 293 39.85 -15.46 -4.20
C ASP A 293 38.55 -15.27 -3.43
N LEU A 294 38.30 -16.11 -2.43
CA LEU A 294 37.08 -16.03 -1.63
C LEU A 294 37.20 -14.94 -0.55
N PRO A 295 36.15 -14.12 -0.29
CA PRO A 295 36.19 -13.01 0.66
C PRO A 295 35.95 -13.45 2.11
N TYR A 296 36.55 -14.57 2.52
CA TYR A 296 36.40 -15.12 3.85
C TYR A 296 37.77 -15.46 4.45
N ASP A 297 37.88 -15.36 5.76
CA ASP A 297 39.04 -15.80 6.52
C ASP A 297 38.91 -17.28 6.88
N PHE A 298 39.80 -18.06 6.28
CA PHE A 298 39.87 -19.49 6.47
C PHE A 298 41.12 -19.93 7.25
N THR A 299 41.83 -19.01 7.88
CA THR A 299 43.09 -19.28 8.60
C THR A 299 42.92 -20.39 9.65
N ASN A 300 41.74 -20.50 10.27
CA ASN A 300 41.41 -21.51 11.27
C ASN A 300 40.56 -22.67 10.74
N SER A 301 40.54 -22.90 9.43
CA SER A 301 39.77 -24.01 8.83
C SER A 301 40.46 -25.34 9.08
N VAL A 302 39.69 -26.33 9.54
CA VAL A 302 40.21 -27.67 9.84
C VAL A 302 40.78 -28.37 8.59
N LYS A 303 40.38 -27.93 7.38
CA LYS A 303 40.78 -28.49 6.08
C LYS A 303 40.84 -27.40 5.00
N PRO A 304 41.61 -27.60 3.90
CA PRO A 304 41.62 -26.66 2.78
C PRO A 304 40.22 -26.50 2.17
N ILE A 305 39.96 -25.29 1.67
CA ILE A 305 38.70 -24.94 1.01
C ILE A 305 38.64 -25.61 -0.35
N LYS A 306 37.45 -26.04 -0.77
CA LYS A 306 37.28 -26.60 -2.11
C LYS A 306 37.32 -25.51 -3.19
N PRO A 307 38.01 -25.70 -4.33
CA PRO A 307 38.08 -24.70 -5.41
C PRO A 307 36.71 -24.24 -5.96
N GLU A 308 35.72 -25.12 -5.94
CA GLU A 308 34.35 -24.86 -6.38
C GLU A 308 33.46 -24.19 -5.33
N SER A 309 33.99 -23.96 -4.12
CA SER A 309 33.24 -23.31 -3.03
C SER A 309 32.73 -21.95 -3.47
N GLY A 310 31.52 -21.62 -3.03
CA GLY A 310 30.90 -20.34 -3.29
C GLY A 310 30.32 -20.19 -4.70
N ARG A 311 30.24 -21.25 -5.51
CA ARG A 311 29.56 -21.21 -6.82
C ARG A 311 28.09 -21.54 -6.69
N LYS A 312 27.23 -20.84 -7.44
CA LYS A 312 25.81 -21.14 -7.54
C LYS A 312 25.28 -20.97 -8.95
N LEU A 313 24.49 -21.94 -9.41
CA LEU A 313 23.75 -21.87 -10.67
C LEU A 313 22.71 -20.74 -10.62
N ILE A 314 22.63 -19.96 -11.69
CA ILE A 314 21.52 -19.06 -11.98
C ILE A 314 20.70 -19.68 -13.11
N THR A 315 19.41 -19.90 -12.86
CA THR A 315 18.48 -20.33 -13.89
C THR A 315 18.19 -19.16 -14.82
N PHE A 316 18.74 -19.20 -16.04
CA PHE A 316 18.51 -18.16 -17.05
C PHE A 316 17.14 -18.34 -17.73
N THR A 317 16.36 -17.26 -17.79
CA THR A 317 15.09 -17.22 -18.54
C THR A 317 15.03 -15.93 -19.37
N PRO A 318 15.00 -16.01 -20.72
CA PRO A 318 14.90 -14.82 -21.58
C PRO A 318 13.70 -13.94 -21.23
N GLY A 319 13.90 -12.63 -21.24
CA GLY A 319 12.86 -11.61 -21.00
C GLY A 319 12.39 -11.50 -19.56
N SER A 320 12.97 -12.29 -18.66
CA SER A 320 12.57 -12.32 -17.25
C SER A 320 13.40 -11.36 -16.40
N SER A 321 12.86 -11.08 -15.22
CA SER A 321 13.56 -10.36 -14.15
C SER A 321 13.58 -11.23 -12.91
N SER A 322 14.76 -11.41 -12.32
CA SER A 322 14.95 -12.14 -11.06
C SER A 322 15.53 -11.22 -9.99
N ILE A 323 15.07 -11.45 -8.76
CA ILE A 323 15.57 -10.79 -7.57
C ILE A 323 16.16 -11.87 -6.69
N LEU A 324 17.49 -11.97 -6.68
CA LEU A 324 18.19 -13.00 -5.94
C LEU A 324 18.60 -12.49 -4.57
N VAL A 325 18.07 -13.13 -3.53
CA VAL A 325 18.61 -13.00 -2.18
C VAL A 325 19.61 -14.13 -1.98
N ILE A 326 20.86 -13.75 -1.78
CA ILE A 326 21.99 -14.66 -1.57
C ILE A 326 22.40 -14.58 -0.10
N THR A 327 22.52 -15.74 0.53
CA THR A 327 23.14 -15.86 1.85
C THR A 327 24.20 -16.95 1.80
N ASP A 328 25.08 -16.97 2.78
CA ASP A 328 26.12 -17.98 2.88
C ASP A 328 25.91 -18.88 4.10
N GLU A 329 26.54 -20.04 4.04
CA GLU A 329 26.72 -20.92 5.18
C GLU A 329 28.11 -21.55 5.11
N LYS A 330 28.74 -21.72 6.28
CA LYS A 330 29.99 -22.46 6.43
C LYS A 330 29.62 -23.91 6.75
N VAL A 331 29.98 -24.82 5.85
CA VAL A 331 29.76 -26.26 6.06
C VAL A 331 31.10 -26.95 6.19
N GLU A 332 31.24 -27.77 7.23
CA GLU A 332 32.38 -28.64 7.44
C GLU A 332 31.98 -30.08 7.14
N THR A 333 32.47 -30.62 6.02
CA THR A 333 32.24 -32.02 5.68
C THR A 333 33.30 -32.88 6.36
N THR A 334 32.90 -33.56 7.44
CA THR A 334 33.78 -34.39 8.27
C THR A 334 33.71 -35.89 7.91
N VAL A 335 32.63 -36.34 7.26
CA VAL A 335 32.36 -37.74 6.90
C VAL A 335 32.37 -37.94 5.38
N GLY A 336 32.83 -39.10 4.89
CA GLY A 336 32.90 -39.46 3.47
C GLY A 336 34.34 -39.71 2.95
N PRO A 337 34.54 -40.01 1.66
CA PRO A 337 35.88 -40.16 1.08
C PRO A 337 36.68 -38.86 1.16
N ALA A 338 38.01 -38.94 1.17
CA ALA A 338 38.90 -37.78 1.35
C ALA A 338 38.63 -36.64 0.34
N SER A 339 38.26 -36.99 -0.89
CA SER A 339 37.87 -36.05 -1.96
C SER A 339 36.59 -35.25 -1.68
N ARG A 340 35.78 -35.65 -0.69
CA ARG A 340 34.53 -34.96 -0.33
C ARG A 340 34.63 -34.19 1.00
N ARG A 341 35.69 -34.41 1.79
CA ARG A 341 35.91 -33.75 3.08
C ARG A 341 36.55 -32.37 2.89
N GLY A 342 36.11 -31.37 3.65
CA GLY A 342 36.65 -30.01 3.53
C GLY A 342 35.75 -28.96 4.17
N THR A 343 36.24 -27.74 4.24
CA THR A 343 35.42 -26.55 4.54
C THR A 343 34.89 -25.98 3.23
N VAL A 344 33.59 -25.70 3.18
CA VAL A 344 32.92 -25.15 1.99
C VAL A 344 32.11 -23.94 2.41
N ILE A 345 32.12 -22.91 1.56
CA ILE A 345 31.11 -21.85 1.58
C ILE A 345 30.04 -22.25 0.58
N ASN A 346 28.83 -22.52 1.07
CA ASN A 346 27.69 -22.71 0.19
C ASN A 346 26.94 -21.39 0.07
N LEU A 347 26.56 -21.05 -1.17
CA LEU A 347 25.62 -19.97 -1.41
C LEU A 347 24.20 -20.54 -1.49
N LEU A 348 23.34 -19.98 -0.66
CA LEU A 348 21.90 -20.20 -0.69
C LEU A 348 21.28 -19.05 -1.44
N VAL A 349 20.47 -19.36 -2.46
CA VAL A 349 19.85 -18.37 -3.34
C VAL A 349 18.36 -18.60 -3.36
N THR A 350 17.61 -17.52 -3.12
CA THR A 350 16.16 -17.49 -3.25
C THR A 350 15.80 -16.43 -4.29
N ASP A 351 15.13 -16.86 -5.37
CA ASP A 351 14.53 -15.91 -6.30
C ASP A 351 13.17 -15.47 -5.77
N ILE A 352 13.08 -14.21 -5.36
CA ILE A 352 11.85 -13.62 -4.85
C ILE A 352 11.06 -12.86 -5.91
N ALA A 353 11.52 -12.81 -7.16
CA ALA A 353 10.82 -12.04 -8.21
C ALA A 353 9.38 -12.52 -8.44
N GLN A 354 9.12 -13.83 -8.31
CA GLN A 354 7.77 -14.39 -8.46
C GLN A 354 6.74 -13.78 -7.50
N TYR A 355 7.15 -13.29 -6.33
CA TYR A 355 6.24 -12.68 -5.35
C TYR A 355 5.85 -11.25 -5.74
N PHE A 356 6.57 -10.65 -6.67
CA PHE A 356 6.32 -9.29 -7.11
C PHE A 356 5.76 -9.18 -8.54
N LYS A 357 5.69 -10.28 -9.30
CA LYS A 357 5.01 -10.37 -10.61
C LYS A 357 3.51 -10.12 -10.48
#